data_AF-M4EIJ9-F1
#
_entry.id   AF-M4EIJ9-F1
#
_cell.length_a   1.000
_cell.length_b   1.000
_cell.length_c   1.000
_cell.angle_alpha   90.00
_cell.angle_beta   90.00
_cell.angle_gamma   90.00
#
_symmetry.space_group_name_H-M   'P 1'
#
loop_
_entity.id
_entity.type
_entity.pdbx_description
1 polymer ?
#
loop_
_entity_poly.entity_id
_entity_poly.type
_entity_poly.pdbx_seq_one_letter_code
_entity_poly.pdbx_strand_id
1 'polypeptide(L)'
;MVGVLGVVQASPSGKSPPMGNGHLPTKHEKESARIENVEIIDLQFKAIGSRKYKLEKLLDSNKCYGLRAREDLPLHDLFTYGGPGGDSCGI
;
A
#
# COMPACT_ATOMS: atom_id res chain seq x y z
N MET A 1 -11.58 -4.50 -11.86
CA MET A 1 -10.29 -4.66 -11.16
C MET A 1 -10.10 -3.40 -10.33
N VAL A 2 -9.89 -3.53 -9.01
CA VAL A 2 -9.63 -2.38 -8.13
C VAL A 2 -8.23 -2.60 -7.56
N GLY A 3 -7.29 -1.72 -7.93
CA GLY A 3 -5.90 -1.77 -7.47
C GLY A 3 -5.62 -0.59 -6.55
N VAL A 4 -4.83 -0.83 -5.51
CA VAL A 4 -4.20 0.24 -4.72
C VAL A 4 -2.78 0.39 -5.27
N LEU A 5 -2.44 1.57 -5.76
CA LEU A 5 -1.16 1.86 -6.40
C LEU A 5 -0.32 2.79 -5.53
N GLY A 6 0.99 2.56 -5.53
CA GLY A 6 1.99 3.57 -5.21
C GLY A 6 2.88 3.73 -6.43
N VAL A 7 2.82 4.89 -7.09
CA VAL A 7 3.73 5.21 -8.21
C VAL A 7 4.86 6.05 -7.68
N VAL A 8 6.06 5.68 -8.10
CA VAL A 8 7.31 6.30 -7.67
C VAL A 8 7.79 7.17 -8.81
N GLN A 9 7.68 8.48 -8.65
CA GLN A 9 8.38 9.40 -9.54
C GLN A 9 9.59 9.92 -8.80
N ALA A 10 10.78 9.51 -9.26
CA ALA A 10 12.03 10.00 -8.68
C ALA A 10 12.05 11.53 -8.76
N SER A 11 12.50 12.17 -7.68
CA SER A 11 12.85 13.59 -7.70
C SER A 11 13.81 13.87 -8.87
N PRO A 12 13.85 15.08 -9.44
CA PRO A 12 14.90 15.49 -10.38
C PRO A 12 16.33 15.24 -9.87
N SER A 13 16.51 15.08 -8.55
CA SER A 13 17.76 14.69 -7.89
C SER A 13 18.06 13.18 -7.90
N GLY A 14 17.22 12.34 -8.51
CA GLY A 14 17.38 10.89 -8.60
C GLY A 14 17.04 10.11 -7.31
N LYS A 15 16.59 10.79 -6.25
CA LYS A 15 16.24 10.16 -4.97
C LYS A 15 14.73 10.07 -4.82
N SER A 16 14.22 8.87 -4.60
CA SER A 16 12.80 8.70 -4.28
C SER A 16 12.51 9.06 -2.83
N PRO A 17 11.44 9.81 -2.52
CA PRO A 17 11.10 10.14 -1.14
C PRO A 17 10.62 8.91 -0.35
N PRO A 18 10.73 8.92 0.99
CA PRO A 18 10.07 7.93 1.83
C PRO A 18 8.55 7.96 1.64
N MET A 19 7.90 6.78 1.74
CA MET A 19 6.44 6.65 1.65
C MET A 19 5.87 6.17 2.98
N GLY A 20 4.67 6.64 3.32
CA GLY A 20 4.02 6.33 4.59
C GLY A 20 4.82 6.92 5.75
N ASN A 21 5.31 6.07 6.64
CA ASN A 21 6.14 6.46 7.78
C ASN A 21 7.66 6.32 7.51
N GLY A 22 8.08 6.04 6.27
CA GLY A 22 9.49 5.85 5.90
C GLY A 22 10.07 4.47 6.22
N HIS A 23 9.25 3.53 6.70
CA HIS A 23 9.66 2.17 7.01
C HIS A 23 8.85 1.15 6.22
N LEU A 24 9.45 -0.02 5.94
CA LEU A 24 8.71 -1.14 5.37
C LEU A 24 7.67 -1.66 6.38
N PRO A 25 6.48 -2.06 5.92
CA PRO A 25 5.42 -2.52 6.80
C PRO A 25 5.82 -3.79 7.57
N THR A 26 5.62 -3.78 8.88
CA THR A 26 6.00 -4.88 9.79
C THR A 26 4.79 -5.74 10.16
N LYS A 27 5.01 -6.79 10.98
CA LYS A 27 3.90 -7.58 11.55
C LYS A 27 3.11 -6.79 12.60
N HIS A 28 3.66 -5.67 13.07
CA HIS A 28 3.04 -4.80 14.06
C HIS A 28 2.34 -3.66 13.33
N GLU A 29 1.09 -3.91 12.95
CA GLU A 29 0.28 -3.01 12.12
C GLU A 29 0.22 -1.57 12.64
N LYS A 30 0.25 -1.40 13.96
CA LYS A 30 0.20 -0.09 14.62
C LYS A 30 1.46 0.75 14.42
N GLU A 31 2.59 0.12 14.13
CA GLU A 31 3.88 0.78 13.87
C GLU A 31 4.04 1.15 12.40
N SER A 32 3.20 0.62 11.51
CA SER A 32 3.24 0.87 10.08
C SER A 32 2.24 1.95 9.68
N ALA A 33 2.50 2.64 8.57
CA ALA A 33 1.43 3.41 7.92
C ALA A 33 0.36 2.42 7.42
N ARG A 34 -0.92 2.76 7.64
CA ARG A 34 -2.03 1.84 7.42
C ARG A 34 -3.25 2.53 6.86
N ILE A 35 -4.02 1.78 6.08
CA ILE A 35 -5.38 2.12 5.65
C ILE A 35 -6.30 1.01 6.14
N GLU A 36 -7.34 1.40 6.85
CA GLU A 36 -8.36 0.51 7.42
C GLU A 36 -9.75 0.90 6.93
N ASN A 37 -10.70 -0.03 6.98
CA ASN A 37 -12.10 0.17 6.60
C ASN A 37 -12.27 0.64 5.14
N VAL A 38 -11.56 -0.01 4.21
CA VAL A 38 -11.68 0.28 2.79
C VAL A 38 -13.05 -0.16 2.26
N GLU A 39 -13.84 0.81 1.79
CA GLU A 39 -15.13 0.58 1.16
C GLU A 39 -15.07 0.87 -0.34
N ILE A 40 -15.69 0.00 -1.13
CA ILE A 40 -15.82 0.18 -2.58
C ILE A 40 -17.30 0.45 -2.88
N ILE A 41 -17.58 1.63 -3.42
CA ILE A 41 -18.93 2.01 -3.84
C ILE A 41 -19.18 1.46 -5.23
N ASP A 42 -20.25 0.67 -5.40
CA ASP A 42 -20.64 0.14 -6.71
C ASP A 42 -21.49 1.11 -7.54
N LEU A 43 -21.82 0.71 -8.76
CA LEU A 43 -22.68 1.47 -9.67
C LEU A 43 -24.12 1.68 -9.14
N GLN A 44 -24.51 0.95 -8.08
CA GLN A 44 -25.79 1.10 -7.40
C GLN A 44 -25.67 1.98 -6.13
N PHE A 45 -24.54 2.66 -5.94
CA PHE A 45 -24.21 3.47 -4.77
C PHE A 45 -24.21 2.69 -3.44
N LYS A 46 -24.00 1.37 -3.49
CA LYS A 46 -23.85 0.55 -2.28
C LYS A 46 -22.39 0.46 -1.91
N ALA A 47 -22.10 0.74 -0.64
CA ALA A 47 -20.80 0.41 -0.05
C ALA A 47 -20.69 -1.12 0.04
N ILE A 48 -19.87 -1.69 -0.82
CA ILE A 48 -19.46 -3.07 -0.73
C ILE A 48 -18.04 -3.08 -0.17
N GLY A 49 -17.88 -3.59 1.05
CA GLY A 49 -16.57 -3.70 1.68
C GLY A 49 -15.55 -4.40 0.77
N SER A 50 -14.27 -4.09 0.96
CA SER A 50 -13.19 -4.57 0.09
C SER A 50 -13.12 -6.10 0.01
N ARG A 51 -13.72 -6.82 0.97
CA ARG A 51 -13.87 -8.31 1.01
C ARG A 51 -14.40 -8.94 -0.27
N LYS A 52 -15.30 -8.28 -1.02
CA LYS A 52 -15.79 -8.82 -2.30
C LYS A 52 -14.74 -8.80 -3.40
N TYR A 53 -13.66 -8.06 -3.21
CA TYR A 53 -12.66 -7.82 -4.23
C TYR A 53 -11.31 -8.38 -3.81
N LYS A 54 -10.66 -9.05 -4.77
CA LYS A 54 -9.28 -9.46 -4.60
C LYS A 54 -8.42 -8.19 -4.68
N LEU A 55 -7.96 -7.65 -3.55
CA LEU A 55 -6.87 -6.65 -3.54
C LEU A 55 -5.58 -7.32 -4.04
N GLU A 56 -5.08 -6.85 -5.17
CA GLU A 56 -3.82 -7.31 -5.76
C GLU A 56 -2.68 -6.41 -5.29
N LYS A 57 -1.57 -7.03 -4.88
CA LYS A 57 -0.35 -6.30 -4.52
C LYS A 57 0.38 -5.93 -5.80
N LEU A 58 0.41 -4.65 -6.12
CA LEU A 58 1.15 -4.10 -7.25
C LEU A 58 2.31 -3.27 -6.69
N LEU A 59 3.51 -3.86 -6.72
CA LEU A 59 4.73 -3.25 -6.22
C LEU A 59 5.78 -3.28 -7.32
N ASP A 60 6.38 -2.13 -7.57
CA ASP A 60 7.46 -1.98 -8.54
C ASP A 60 8.79 -2.51 -7.97
N SER A 61 9.15 -2.08 -6.75
CA SER A 61 10.35 -2.56 -6.04
C SER A 61 10.08 -2.76 -4.55
N ASN A 62 10.20 -4.01 -4.09
CA ASN A 62 10.05 -4.39 -2.69
C ASN A 62 11.19 -3.91 -1.77
N LYS A 63 12.29 -3.41 -2.34
CA LYS A 63 13.37 -2.74 -1.61
C LYS A 63 13.00 -1.31 -1.23
N CYS A 64 12.17 -0.69 -2.06
CA CYS A 64 11.82 0.73 -1.97
C CYS A 64 10.54 0.93 -1.19
N TYR A 65 9.52 0.15 -1.52
CA TYR A 65 8.20 0.21 -0.93
C TYR A 65 7.65 -1.19 -0.70
N GLY A 66 6.96 -1.37 0.41
CA GLY A 66 6.30 -2.60 0.78
C GLY A 66 4.81 -2.40 0.96
N LEU A 67 4.06 -3.48 0.75
CA LEU A 67 2.64 -3.54 1.00
C LEU A 67 2.27 -4.91 1.59
N ARG A 68 1.48 -4.91 2.67
CA ARG A 68 0.97 -6.11 3.34
C ARG A 68 -0.53 -6.02 3.46
N ALA A 69 -1.25 -7.08 3.08
CA ALA A 69 -2.70 -7.08 3.01
C ALA A 69 -3.28 -8.49 3.11
N ARG A 70 -4.57 -8.55 3.48
CA ARG A 70 -5.60 -9.60 3.27
C ARG A 70 -5.37 -11.04 3.77
N GLU A 71 -4.17 -11.58 3.65
CA GLU A 71 -3.79 -12.90 4.16
C GLU A 71 -2.77 -12.79 5.29
N ASP A 72 -1.98 -11.70 5.29
CA ASP A 72 -0.90 -11.49 6.25
C ASP A 72 -1.35 -10.76 7.54
N LEU A 73 -2.61 -10.29 7.57
CA LEU A 73 -3.16 -9.37 8.56
C LEU A 73 -4.54 -9.87 9.06
N PRO A 74 -4.82 -9.84 10.39
CA PRO A 74 -6.09 -10.27 10.98
C PRO A 74 -7.32 -9.46 10.56
N LEU A 75 -7.16 -8.22 10.08
CA LEU A 75 -8.30 -7.35 9.73
C LEU A 75 -8.54 -7.32 8.21
N HIS A 76 -9.73 -7.74 7.78
CA HIS A 76 -10.06 -8.01 6.38
C HIS A 76 -10.04 -6.79 5.44
N ASP A 77 -10.14 -5.58 5.99
CA ASP A 77 -10.19 -4.32 5.24
C ASP A 77 -8.99 -3.41 5.61
N LEU A 78 -7.89 -4.04 6.06
CA LEU A 78 -6.65 -3.39 6.43
C LEU A 78 -5.53 -3.76 5.43
N PHE A 79 -4.78 -2.75 5.03
CA PHE A 79 -3.45 -2.96 4.49
C PHE A 79 -2.45 -1.95 5.06
N THR A 80 -1.22 -2.40 5.22
CA THR A 80 -0.11 -1.56 5.66
C THR A 80 0.86 -1.34 4.51
N TYR A 81 1.44 -0.15 4.47
CA TYR A 81 2.29 0.29 3.38
C TYR A 81 3.41 1.18 3.91
N GLY A 82 4.45 1.36 3.10
CA GLY A 82 5.53 2.28 3.40
C GLY A 82 6.88 1.81 2.87
N GLY A 83 7.89 2.63 3.06
CA GLY A 83 9.26 2.28 2.74
C GLY A 83 10.20 3.48 2.76
N PRO A 84 11.51 3.22 2.84
CA PRO A 84 12.52 4.27 3.01
C PRO A 84 12.69 5.15 1.78
N GLY A 85 12.25 4.69 0.60
CA GLY A 85 12.67 5.32 -0.66
C GLY A 85 14.19 5.24 -0.84
N GLY A 86 14.77 6.27 -1.47
CA GLY A 86 16.21 6.40 -1.64
C GLY A 86 16.68 6.34 -3.10
N ASP A 87 17.99 6.19 -3.25
CA ASP A 87 18.73 6.39 -4.51
C ASP A 87 18.56 5.22 -5.49
N SER A 88 18.06 4.08 -5.01
CA SER A 88 17.84 2.85 -5.79
C SER A 88 16.37 2.62 -6.15
N CYS A 89 15.55 3.68 -6.08
CA CYS A 89 14.09 3.62 -6.17
C CYS A 89 13.57 4.54 -7.29
N GLY A 90 12.76 3.99 -8.20
CA GLY A 90 12.19 4.72 -9.34
C GLY A 90 13.09 4.80 -10.58
N ILE A 91 13.85 3.73 -10.85
CA ILE A 91 14.70 3.55 -12.05
C ILE A 91 13.98 2.64 -13.04
#